data_AF-M5TX90-F1
#
_entry.id   AF-M5TX90-F1
#
_cell.length_a   1.000
_cell.length_b   1.000
_cell.length_c   1.000
_cell.angle_alpha   90.00
_cell.angle_beta   90.00
_cell.angle_gamma   90.00
#
_symmetry.space_group_name_H-M   'P 1'
#
loop_
_entity.id
_entity.type
_entity.pdbx_description
1 polymer ?
#
loop_
_entity_poly.entity_id
_entity_poly.type
_entity_poly.pdbx_seq_one_letter_code
_entity_poly.pdbx_strand_id
1 'polypeptide(L)'
;MNPSQTVDSQPAQPWRERVASYVDDIAEVAETIDLILDETRIRTVGLRPNEVDASTTQLVAAISDLEKMVERRETLLRAEDAPPKGLSLSEKLLSSRKIDDARLARRCGEVAEMIAMTHQRATALFICQYHLSEFQREVLQRLTGATAPQTYDRSGQKPKPSSGLFNEAA
;
A
#
# COMPACT_ATOMS: atom_id res chain seq x y z
N MET A 1 -16.57 53.98 -20.28
CA MET A 1 -15.13 53.65 -20.25
C MET A 1 -14.97 52.49 -19.30
N ASN A 2 -14.65 51.30 -19.82
CA ASN A 2 -14.41 50.09 -19.02
C ASN A 2 -12.94 49.70 -19.24
N PRO A 3 -12.10 49.62 -18.19
CA PRO A 3 -10.77 49.07 -18.33
C PRO A 3 -10.84 47.55 -18.31
N SER A 4 -10.40 46.94 -19.41
CA SER A 4 -10.22 45.50 -19.56
C SER A 4 -9.30 44.95 -18.48
N GLN A 5 -9.79 44.00 -17.68
CA GLN A 5 -8.97 43.16 -16.82
C GLN A 5 -8.17 42.21 -17.70
N THR A 6 -6.86 42.43 -17.78
CA THR A 6 -5.89 41.44 -18.27
C THR A 6 -5.76 40.35 -17.22
N VAL A 7 -6.34 39.19 -17.49
CA VAL A 7 -6.12 37.98 -16.68
C VAL A 7 -4.67 37.54 -16.91
N ASP A 8 -3.83 37.71 -15.89
CA ASP A 8 -2.46 37.18 -15.85
C ASP A 8 -2.50 35.67 -16.05
N SER A 9 -2.24 35.23 -17.28
CA SER A 9 -2.06 33.83 -17.62
C SER A 9 -0.62 33.46 -17.25
N GLN A 10 -0.42 32.90 -16.04
CA GLN A 10 0.86 32.28 -15.70
C GLN A 10 1.20 31.21 -16.76
N PRO A 11 2.42 31.19 -17.32
CA PRO A 11 2.79 30.19 -18.29
C PRO A 11 2.71 28.80 -17.64
N ALA A 12 2.00 27.88 -18.29
CA ALA A 12 1.89 26.50 -17.82
C ALA A 12 3.29 25.90 -17.62
N GLN A 13 3.49 25.24 -16.49
CA GLN A 13 4.78 24.65 -16.14
C GLN A 13 5.22 23.62 -17.20
N PRO A 14 6.48 23.65 -17.67
CA PRO A 14 6.98 22.71 -18.67
C PRO A 14 6.76 21.25 -18.26
N TRP A 15 6.34 20.39 -19.20
CA TRP A 15 6.14 18.96 -18.97
C TRP A 15 7.28 18.29 -18.18
N ARG A 16 8.53 18.54 -18.56
CA ARG A 16 9.71 17.98 -17.90
C ARG A 16 9.74 18.29 -16.40
N GLU A 17 9.44 19.51 -16.01
CA GLU A 17 9.45 19.92 -14.60
C GLU A 17 8.31 19.27 -13.83
N ARG A 18 7.14 19.12 -14.48
CA ARG A 18 6.02 18.37 -13.91
C ARG A 18 6.37 16.89 -13.71
N VAL A 19 7.12 16.28 -14.63
CA VAL A 19 7.66 14.92 -14.49
C VAL A 19 8.70 14.84 -13.37
N ALA A 20 9.59 15.84 -13.26
CA ALA A 20 10.57 15.88 -12.18
C ALA A 20 9.90 15.92 -10.79
N SER A 21 8.96 16.84 -10.59
CA SER A 21 8.16 16.90 -9.35
C SER A 21 7.41 15.59 -9.11
N TYR A 22 6.78 15.01 -10.14
CA TYR A 22 6.11 13.72 -9.99
C TYR A 22 7.04 12.61 -9.51
N VAL A 23 8.28 12.55 -10.03
CA VAL A 23 9.27 11.55 -9.62
C VAL A 23 9.72 11.76 -8.18
N ASP A 24 9.85 13.01 -7.74
CA ASP A 24 10.19 13.35 -6.36
C ASP A 24 9.03 12.94 -5.42
N ASP A 25 7.80 13.31 -5.77
CA ASP A 25 6.62 13.05 -4.94
C ASP A 25 6.31 11.55 -4.82
N ILE A 26 6.43 10.78 -5.91
CA ILE A 26 6.19 9.33 -5.85
C ILE A 26 7.32 8.58 -5.12
N ALA A 27 8.54 9.11 -5.13
CA ALA A 27 9.62 8.56 -4.31
C ALA A 27 9.32 8.75 -2.81
N GLU A 28 8.88 9.94 -2.41
CA GLU A 28 8.49 10.22 -1.02
C GLU A 28 7.33 9.32 -0.56
N VAL A 29 6.32 9.11 -1.40
CA VAL A 29 5.22 8.17 -1.10
C VAL A 29 5.75 6.74 -0.94
N ALA A 30 6.64 6.27 -1.83
CA ALA A 30 7.21 4.94 -1.74
C ALA A 30 8.05 4.73 -0.46
N GLU A 31 8.88 5.71 -0.10
CA GLU A 31 9.66 5.72 1.15
C GLU A 31 8.74 5.72 2.38
N THR A 32 7.67 6.51 2.36
CA THR A 32 6.68 6.56 3.44
C THR A 32 6.00 5.20 3.65
N ILE A 33 5.59 4.54 2.57
CA ILE A 33 5.01 3.18 2.65
C ILE A 33 6.04 2.22 3.25
N ASP A 34 7.30 2.29 2.82
CA ASP A 34 8.36 1.41 3.29
C ASP A 34 8.60 1.54 4.82
N LEU A 35 8.61 2.77 5.33
CA LEU A 35 8.69 3.05 6.77
C LEU A 35 7.48 2.49 7.53
N ILE A 36 6.27 2.68 7.01
CA ILE A 36 5.04 2.14 7.62
C ILE A 36 5.09 0.61 7.66
N LEU A 37 5.59 -0.05 6.62
CA LEU A 37 5.76 -1.50 6.58
C LEU A 37 6.74 -1.99 7.65
N ASP A 38 7.86 -1.29 7.85
CA ASP A 38 8.82 -1.62 8.89
C ASP A 38 8.26 -1.43 10.31
N GLU A 39 7.55 -0.33 10.55
CA GLU A 39 6.86 -0.12 11.82
C GLU A 39 5.81 -1.20 12.07
N THR A 40 5.01 -1.55 11.06
CA THR A 40 3.99 -2.59 11.15
C THR A 40 4.62 -3.94 11.49
N ARG A 41 5.75 -4.28 10.86
CA ARG A 41 6.51 -5.50 11.16
C ARG A 41 6.96 -5.53 12.62
N ILE A 42 7.57 -4.44 13.12
CA ILE A 42 8.06 -4.35 14.51
C ILE A 42 6.90 -4.46 15.51
N ARG A 43 5.78 -3.77 15.26
CA ARG A 43 4.60 -3.77 16.14
C ARG A 43 3.89 -5.13 16.16
N THR A 44 3.87 -5.84 15.02
CA THR A 44 3.34 -7.21 14.92
C THR A 44 4.16 -8.17 15.78
N VAL A 45 5.50 -8.07 15.75
CA VAL A 45 6.40 -8.87 16.60
C VAL A 45 6.21 -8.51 18.09
N GLY A 46 5.96 -7.23 18.40
CA GLY A 46 5.72 -6.75 19.76
C GLY A 46 4.35 -7.08 20.36
N LEU A 47 3.44 -7.71 19.60
CA LEU A 47 2.07 -8.04 20.01
C LEU A 47 1.31 -6.83 20.58
N ARG A 48 1.41 -5.67 19.93
CA ARG A 48 0.71 -4.43 20.33
C ARG A 48 -0.49 -4.15 19.43
N PRO A 49 -1.65 -4.80 19.64
CA PRO A 49 -2.76 -4.79 18.68
C PRO A 49 -3.28 -3.37 18.37
N ASN A 50 -3.41 -2.50 19.38
CA ASN A 50 -3.89 -1.12 19.17
C ASN A 50 -2.95 -0.27 18.31
N GLU A 51 -1.65 -0.60 18.26
CA GLU A 51 -0.66 0.12 17.44
C GLU A 51 -0.62 -0.43 16.00
N VAL A 52 -1.07 -1.67 15.78
CA VAL A 52 -1.21 -2.27 14.45
C VAL A 52 -2.33 -1.59 13.67
N ASP A 53 -3.48 -1.34 14.30
CA ASP A 53 -4.63 -0.66 13.67
C ASP A 53 -4.29 0.75 13.17
N ALA A 54 -3.46 1.48 13.94
CA ALA A 54 -2.96 2.80 13.56
C ALA A 54 -2.04 2.73 12.33
N SER A 55 -1.11 1.78 12.31
CA SER A 55 -0.23 1.57 11.15
C SER A 55 -1.00 1.11 9.91
N THR A 56 -2.03 0.28 10.07
CA THR A 56 -2.93 -0.11 8.97
C THR A 56 -3.67 1.09 8.40
N THR A 57 -4.16 2.00 9.24
CA THR A 57 -4.82 3.24 8.78
C THR A 57 -3.87 4.12 7.98
N GLN A 58 -2.63 4.28 8.45
CA GLN A 58 -1.59 5.03 7.75
C GLN A 58 -1.23 4.38 6.40
N LEU A 59 -1.13 3.04 6.37
CA LEU A 59 -0.85 2.30 5.15
C LEU A 59 -1.95 2.49 4.09
N VAL A 60 -3.23 2.46 4.50
CA VAL A 60 -4.37 2.74 3.60
C VAL A 60 -4.27 4.14 3.01
N ALA A 61 -3.98 5.15 3.82
CA ALA A 61 -3.81 6.52 3.34
C ALA A 61 -2.65 6.64 2.32
N ALA A 62 -1.49 6.03 2.62
CA ALA A 62 -0.34 6.04 1.74
C ALA A 62 -0.58 5.29 0.42
N ILE A 63 -1.35 4.20 0.45
CA ILE A 63 -1.79 3.50 -0.78
C ILE A 63 -2.72 4.40 -1.61
N SER A 64 -3.66 5.10 -0.99
CA SER A 64 -4.50 6.07 -1.71
C SER A 64 -3.68 7.19 -2.35
N ASP A 65 -2.60 7.63 -1.73
CA ASP A 65 -1.69 8.60 -2.34
C ASP A 65 -0.89 8.02 -3.51
N LEU A 66 -0.49 6.74 -3.42
CA LEU A 66 0.11 6.03 -4.55
C LEU A 66 -0.85 5.89 -5.73
N GLU A 67 -2.14 5.62 -5.49
CA GLU A 67 -3.17 5.57 -6.53
C GLU A 67 -3.33 6.93 -7.25
N LYS A 68 -3.33 8.04 -6.49
CA LYS A 68 -3.31 9.39 -7.07
C LYS A 68 -2.06 9.62 -7.92
N MET A 69 -0.91 9.09 -7.50
CA MET A 69 0.31 9.18 -8.30
C MET A 69 0.20 8.39 -9.61
N VAL A 70 -0.46 7.23 -9.62
CA VAL A 70 -0.74 6.50 -10.87
C VAL A 70 -1.62 7.31 -11.82
N GLU A 71 -2.67 7.96 -11.32
CA GLU A 71 -3.52 8.84 -12.14
C GLU A 71 -2.74 10.05 -12.68
N ARG A 72 -1.90 10.67 -11.84
CA ARG A 72 -1.02 11.76 -12.25
C ARG A 72 -0.02 11.32 -13.33
N ARG A 73 0.53 10.12 -13.22
CA ARG A 73 1.41 9.53 -14.25
C ARG A 73 0.71 9.42 -15.59
N GLU A 74 -0.52 8.90 -15.61
CA GLU A 74 -1.31 8.79 -16.83
C GLU A 74 -1.60 10.15 -17.46
N THR A 75 -1.89 11.14 -16.62
CA THR A 75 -2.06 12.54 -17.06
C THR A 75 -0.78 13.09 -17.70
N LEU A 76 0.39 12.82 -17.11
CA LEU A 76 1.68 13.23 -17.66
C LEU A 76 2.02 12.50 -18.97
N LEU A 77 1.66 11.24 -19.10
CA LEU A 77 1.88 10.46 -20.33
C LEU A 77 1.08 10.99 -21.52
N ARG A 78 -0.13 11.50 -21.24
CA ARG A 78 -1.10 11.99 -22.24
C ARG A 78 -1.09 13.50 -22.45
N ALA A 79 -0.23 14.24 -21.73
CA ALA A 79 -0.15 15.69 -21.86
C ALA A 79 0.22 16.10 -23.29
N GLU A 80 -0.38 17.18 -23.79
CA GLU A 80 -0.21 17.64 -25.18
C GLU A 80 1.24 18.06 -25.49
N ASP A 81 1.95 18.55 -24.49
CA ASP A 81 3.36 18.96 -24.55
C ASP A 81 4.34 17.82 -24.25
N ALA A 82 3.84 16.59 -24.03
CA ALA A 82 4.68 15.41 -23.83
C ALA A 82 5.31 14.94 -25.16
N PRO A 83 6.54 14.40 -25.12
CA PRO A 83 7.14 13.79 -26.30
C PRO A 83 6.26 12.69 -26.93
N PRO A 84 6.12 12.66 -28.26
CA PRO A 84 5.18 11.76 -28.93
C PRO A 84 5.66 10.30 -28.99
N LYS A 85 6.95 10.04 -28.78
CA LYS A 85 7.55 8.70 -28.81
C LYS A 85 7.71 8.16 -27.40
N GLY A 86 7.36 6.88 -27.21
CA GLY A 86 7.49 6.16 -25.94
C GLY A 86 6.15 5.93 -25.23
N LEU A 87 6.05 4.80 -24.54
CA LEU A 87 4.88 4.36 -23.77
C LEU A 87 5.02 4.63 -22.27
N SER A 88 6.25 4.92 -21.81
CA SER A 88 6.55 5.27 -20.43
C SER A 88 7.16 6.68 -20.32
N LEU A 89 7.15 7.26 -19.11
CA LEU A 89 7.74 8.59 -18.87
C LEU A 89 9.25 8.58 -19.14
N SER A 90 9.95 7.50 -18.77
CA SER A 90 11.38 7.32 -19.04
C SER A 90 11.67 7.22 -20.54
N GLU A 91 10.89 6.45 -21.31
CA GLU A 91 11.03 6.39 -22.76
C GLU A 91 10.77 7.73 -23.44
N LYS A 92 9.72 8.45 -23.01
CA LYS A 92 9.41 9.80 -23.51
C LYS A 92 10.55 10.77 -23.23
N LEU A 93 11.12 10.75 -22.03
CA LEU A 93 12.30 11.55 -21.67
C LEU A 93 13.52 11.19 -22.53
N LEU A 94 13.83 9.90 -22.70
CA LEU A 94 14.96 9.45 -23.52
C LEU A 94 14.81 9.83 -25.00
N SER A 95 13.57 9.98 -25.49
CA SER A 95 13.30 10.36 -26.88
C SER A 95 13.77 11.78 -27.24
N SER A 96 13.94 12.67 -26.25
CA SER A 96 14.36 14.06 -26.46
C SER A 96 15.86 14.21 -26.77
N ARG A 97 16.66 13.16 -26.50
CA ARG A 97 18.13 13.12 -26.64
C ARG A 97 18.88 14.21 -25.85
N LYS A 98 18.26 14.78 -24.81
CA LYS A 98 18.91 15.74 -23.90
C LYS A 98 19.52 15.01 -22.70
N ILE A 99 20.71 15.44 -22.26
CA ILE A 99 21.43 14.84 -21.14
C ILE A 99 20.59 14.92 -19.85
N ASP A 100 19.96 16.06 -19.59
CA ASP A 100 19.16 16.25 -18.37
C ASP A 100 17.90 15.37 -18.34
N ASP A 101 17.33 15.07 -19.51
CA ASP A 101 16.18 14.18 -19.62
C ASP A 101 16.61 12.72 -19.46
N ALA A 102 17.81 12.35 -19.93
CA ALA A 102 18.38 11.03 -19.66
C ALA A 102 18.66 10.80 -18.17
N ARG A 103 19.11 11.84 -17.45
CA ARG A 103 19.28 11.77 -15.98
C ARG A 103 17.93 11.60 -15.28
N LEU A 104 16.92 12.36 -15.69
CA LEU A 104 15.57 12.22 -15.12
C LEU A 104 14.95 10.86 -15.45
N ALA A 105 15.15 10.34 -16.67
CA ALA A 105 14.67 9.02 -17.06
C ALA A 105 15.30 7.91 -16.22
N ARG A 106 16.60 8.04 -15.88
CA ARG A 106 17.27 7.14 -14.95
C ARG A 106 16.63 7.19 -13.56
N ARG A 107 16.36 8.38 -13.02
CA ARG A 107 15.65 8.53 -11.74
C ARG A 107 14.26 7.89 -11.77
N CYS A 108 13.51 8.01 -12.87
CA CYS A 108 12.25 7.29 -13.05
C CYS A 108 12.42 5.77 -12.91
N GLY A 109 13.53 5.22 -13.44
CA GLY A 109 13.86 3.80 -13.32
C GLY A 109 14.20 3.39 -11.90
N GLU A 110 15.03 4.19 -11.21
CA GLU A 110 15.41 3.97 -9.80
C GLU A 110 14.18 3.97 -8.88
N VAL A 111 13.26 4.92 -9.07
CA VAL A 111 12.02 5.00 -8.29
C VAL A 111 11.06 3.86 -8.64
N ALA A 112 10.99 3.44 -9.91
CA ALA A 112 10.18 2.28 -10.29
C ALA A 112 10.69 0.98 -9.63
N GLU A 113 12.01 0.82 -9.51
CA GLU A 113 12.62 -0.31 -8.80
C GLU A 113 12.31 -0.25 -7.30
N MET A 114 12.42 0.93 -6.68
CA MET A 114 12.03 1.15 -5.29
C MET A 114 10.58 0.73 -5.03
N ILE A 115 9.64 1.20 -5.85
CA ILE A 115 8.21 0.84 -5.73
C ILE A 115 8.00 -0.68 -5.86
N ALA A 116 8.71 -1.33 -6.79
CA ALA A 116 8.61 -2.78 -6.97
C ALA A 116 9.11 -3.54 -5.71
N MET A 117 10.21 -3.09 -5.10
CA MET A 117 10.70 -3.65 -3.84
C MET A 117 9.73 -3.42 -2.68
N THR A 118 9.19 -2.20 -2.53
CA THR A 118 8.17 -1.88 -1.51
C THR A 118 6.94 -2.77 -1.67
N HIS A 119 6.45 -2.96 -2.89
CA HIS A 119 5.33 -3.87 -3.17
C HIS A 119 5.63 -5.33 -2.77
N GLN A 120 6.83 -5.83 -3.10
CA GLN A 120 7.26 -7.17 -2.69
C GLN A 120 7.28 -7.31 -1.16
N ARG A 121 7.81 -6.30 -0.44
CA ARG A 121 7.83 -6.27 1.03
C ARG A 121 6.44 -6.23 1.63
N ALA A 122 5.55 -5.40 1.09
CA ALA A 122 4.15 -5.33 1.52
C ALA A 122 3.45 -6.69 1.38
N THR A 123 3.65 -7.35 0.24
CA THR A 123 3.08 -8.67 -0.05
C THR A 123 3.58 -9.72 0.94
N ALA A 124 4.88 -9.74 1.22
CA ALA A 124 5.47 -10.67 2.19
C ALA A 124 4.90 -10.45 3.60
N LEU A 125 4.81 -9.18 4.05
CA LEU A 125 4.25 -8.85 5.37
C LEU A 125 2.79 -9.30 5.48
N PHE A 126 1.98 -9.03 4.46
CA PHE A 126 0.57 -9.43 4.43
C PHE A 126 0.41 -10.96 4.51
N ILE A 127 1.18 -11.72 3.74
CA ILE A 127 1.17 -13.19 3.78
C ILE A 127 1.54 -13.68 5.18
N CYS A 128 2.60 -13.13 5.79
CA CYS A 128 3.00 -13.50 7.15
C CYS A 128 1.91 -13.18 8.19
N GLN A 129 1.27 -12.02 8.09
CA GLN A 129 0.18 -11.62 8.99
C GLN A 129 -1.05 -12.53 8.82
N TYR A 130 -1.40 -12.89 7.59
CA TYR A 130 -2.47 -13.85 7.30
C TYR A 130 -2.21 -15.22 7.92
N HIS A 131 -1.01 -15.78 7.75
CA HIS A 131 -0.68 -17.07 8.34
C HIS A 131 -0.65 -17.03 9.87
N LEU A 132 -0.22 -15.92 10.46
CA LEU A 132 -0.22 -15.75 11.91
C LEU A 132 -1.65 -15.70 12.47
N SER A 133 -2.57 -14.99 11.84
CA SER A 133 -3.97 -14.90 12.29
C SER A 133 -4.70 -16.24 12.14
N GLU A 134 -4.48 -16.98 11.05
CA GLU A 134 -5.03 -18.33 10.88
C GLU A 134 -4.48 -19.30 11.93
N PHE A 135 -3.17 -19.28 12.21
CA PHE A 135 -2.58 -20.10 13.28
C PHE A 135 -3.20 -19.79 14.65
N GLN A 136 -3.37 -18.50 14.99
CA GLN A 136 -4.02 -18.10 16.24
C GLN A 136 -5.46 -18.61 16.32
N ARG A 137 -6.21 -18.53 15.22
CA ARG A 137 -7.58 -19.05 15.13
C ARG A 137 -7.64 -20.56 15.31
N GLU A 138 -6.74 -21.31 14.68
CA GLU A 138 -6.65 -22.77 14.85
C GLU A 138 -6.34 -23.17 16.29
N VAL A 139 -5.40 -22.47 16.94
CA VAL A 139 -5.06 -22.70 18.35
C VAL A 139 -6.26 -22.41 19.24
N LEU A 140 -6.95 -21.29 19.04
CA LEU A 140 -8.17 -20.96 19.78
C LEU A 140 -9.25 -22.04 19.56
N GLN A 141 -9.48 -22.49 18.33
CA GLN A 141 -10.47 -23.53 18.03
C GLN A 141 -10.14 -24.85 18.74
N ARG A 142 -8.86 -25.23 18.81
CA ARG A 142 -8.40 -26.42 19.56
C ARG A 142 -8.57 -26.24 21.06
N LEU A 143 -8.23 -25.06 21.61
CA LEU A 143 -8.37 -24.75 23.04
C LEU A 143 -9.83 -24.69 23.49
N THR A 144 -10.74 -24.19 22.64
CA THR A 144 -12.17 -24.14 22.95
C THR A 144 -12.89 -25.47 22.69
N GLY A 145 -12.18 -26.52 22.26
CA GLY A 145 -12.75 -27.84 21.96
C GLY A 145 -13.76 -27.83 20.80
N ALA A 146 -13.75 -26.81 19.94
CA ALA A 146 -14.75 -26.56 18.92
C ALA A 146 -14.45 -27.30 17.60
N THR A 147 -13.92 -28.52 17.69
CA THR A 147 -13.66 -29.39 16.53
C THR A 147 -14.81 -30.40 16.36
N ALA A 148 -15.87 -29.97 15.67
CA ALA A 148 -16.86 -30.81 14.96
C ALA A 148 -17.72 -31.80 15.82
N PRO A 149 -18.86 -32.31 15.29
CA PRO A 149 -20.00 -32.77 16.08
C PRO A 149 -19.71 -34.08 16.82
N GLN A 150 -20.27 -34.22 18.02
CA GLN A 150 -20.17 -35.42 18.85
C GLN A 150 -20.51 -36.68 18.03
N THR A 151 -19.49 -37.45 17.65
CA THR A 151 -19.63 -38.70 16.90
C THR A 151 -19.99 -39.91 17.77
N TYR A 152 -20.46 -39.68 18.99
CA TYR A 152 -21.04 -40.72 19.84
C TYR A 152 -22.32 -40.22 20.52
N ASP A 153 -23.40 -40.11 19.74
CA ASP A 153 -24.74 -40.25 20.31
C ASP A 153 -25.05 -41.74 20.45
N ARG A 154 -24.73 -42.29 21.63
CA ARG A 154 -25.13 -43.65 22.00
C ARG A 154 -25.64 -43.72 23.43
N SER A 155 -26.54 -42.82 23.79
CA SER A 155 -27.55 -43.11 24.81
C SER A 155 -28.56 -41.97 24.80
N GLY A 156 -29.83 -42.28 24.59
CA GLY A 156 -30.94 -41.33 24.56
C GLY A 156 -31.20 -40.65 25.91
N GLN A 157 -30.24 -39.91 26.45
CA GLN A 157 -30.39 -39.03 27.60
C GLN A 157 -30.30 -37.59 27.15
N LYS A 158 -31.33 -36.83 27.53
CA LYS A 158 -31.48 -35.40 27.25
C LYS A 158 -30.20 -34.64 27.61
N PRO A 159 -29.69 -33.75 26.74
CA PRO A 159 -28.50 -32.97 27.03
C PRO A 159 -28.78 -32.04 28.21
N LYS A 160 -28.02 -32.22 29.30
CA LYS A 160 -27.85 -31.18 30.32
C LYS A 160 -27.05 -30.04 29.69
N PRO A 161 -27.33 -28.77 30.03
CA PRO A 161 -26.54 -27.65 29.54
C PRO A 161 -25.10 -27.80 30.03
N SER A 162 -24.17 -27.90 29.09
CA SER A 162 -22.73 -28.04 29.35
C SER A 162 -22.19 -26.78 30.02
N SER A 163 -21.80 -26.88 31.29
CA SER A 163 -20.91 -25.91 31.91
C SER A 163 -19.52 -26.09 31.29
N GLY A 164 -18.99 -25.02 30.69
CA GLY A 164 -17.64 -25.01 30.14
C GLY A 164 -16.58 -25.32 31.21
N LEU A 165 -15.43 -25.81 30.73
CA LEU A 165 -14.25 -26.26 31.49
C LEU A 165 -13.61 -25.21 32.43
N PHE A 166 -14.16 -24.01 32.55
CA PHE A 166 -13.65 -22.94 33.42
C PHE A 166 -14.41 -22.79 34.75
N ASN A 167 -15.48 -23.56 34.98
CA ASN A 167 -16.28 -23.41 36.20
C ASN A 167 -15.82 -24.30 37.38
N GLU A 168 -14.67 -24.98 37.25
CA GLU A 168 -14.14 -25.89 38.28
C GLU A 168 -12.91 -25.33 39.00
N ALA A 169 -12.54 -24.08 38.74
CA ALA A 169 -11.38 -23.41 39.34
C ALA A 169 -11.73 -22.14 40.16
N ALA A 170 -12.99 -21.97 40.56
CA ALA A 170 -13.46 -20.89 41.43
C ALA A 170 -14.21 -21.44 42.64
#